data_AF-A0A8I1M9C4-F1
#
_entry.id   AF-A0A8I1M9C4-F1
#
_cell.length_a   1.000
_cell.length_b   1.000
_cell.length_c   1.000
_cell.angle_alpha   90.00
_cell.angle_beta   90.00
_cell.angle_gamma   90.00
#
_symmetry.space_group_name_H-M   'P 1'
#
loop_
_entity.id
_entity.type
_entity.pdbx_description
1 polymer ?
#
loop_
_entity_poly.entity_id
_entity_poly.type
_entity_poly.pdbx_seq_one_letter_code
_entity_poly.pdbx_strand_id
1 'polypeptide(L)' 'MNWFSGLLVYIVIWWLVLFMVLPFGVKRAENVEPGHDSGAPQKAHMWKKVLATSLISAILWVVAVFVITSGMIEVRPPK' A
#
# COMPACT_ATOMS: atom_id res chain seq x y z
N MET A 1 18.10 -11.78 5.99
CA MET A 1 17.60 -11.08 4.78
C MET A 1 18.62 -10.01 4.40
N ASN A 2 18.93 -9.82 3.11
CA ASN A 2 19.82 -8.74 2.67
C ASN A 2 19.06 -7.40 2.61
N TRP A 3 19.76 -6.26 2.72
CA TRP A 3 19.16 -4.93 2.70
C TRP A 3 18.39 -4.66 1.40
N PHE A 4 18.93 -5.11 0.26
CA PHE A 4 18.29 -4.99 -1.05
C PHE A 4 16.98 -5.78 -1.13
N SER A 5 16.99 -7.04 -0.67
CA SER A 5 15.79 -7.88 -0.62
C SER A 5 14.74 -7.29 0.33
N GLY A 6 15.15 -6.74 1.48
CA GLY A 6 14.24 -6.06 2.41
C GLY A 6 13.58 -4.85 1.79
N LEU A 7 14.32 -4.04 1.03
CA LEU A 7 13.80 -2.88 0.30
C LEU A 7 12.79 -3.29 -0.79
N LEU A 8 13.08 -4.35 -1.55
CA LEU A 8 12.15 -4.87 -2.57
C LEU A 8 10.82 -5.31 -1.94
N VAL A 9 10.87 -6.04 -0.83
CA VAL A 9 9.66 -6.46 -0.09
C VAL A 9 8.87 -5.24 0.38
N TYR A 10 9.54 -4.22 0.92
CA TYR A 10 8.88 -2.97 1.31
C TYR A 10 8.17 -2.30 0.14
N ILE A 11 8.83 -2.16 -1.02
CA ILE A 11 8.26 -1.51 -2.21
C ILE A 11 7.01 -2.28 -2.71
N VAL A 12 7.07 -3.62 -2.74
CA VAL A 12 5.92 -4.45 -3.15
C VAL A 12 4.75 -4.27 -2.18
N ILE A 13 5.00 -4.34 -0.87
CA ILE A 13 3.97 -4.10 0.16
C ILE A 13 3.38 -2.71 0.01
N TRP A 14 4.23 -1.68 -0.12
CA TRP A 14 3.82 -0.29 -0.28
C TRP A 14 2.90 -0.10 -1.49
N TRP A 15 3.23 -0.72 -2.63
CA TRP A 15 2.42 -0.65 -3.85
C TRP A 15 1.04 -1.31 -3.69
N LEU A 16 0.98 -2.47 -3.04
CA LEU A 16 -0.29 -3.15 -2.74
C LEU A 16 -1.16 -2.33 -1.78
N VAL A 17 -0.54 -1.77 -0.74
CA VAL A 17 -1.22 -0.91 0.23
C VAL A 17 -1.72 0.37 -0.43
N LEU A 18 -0.98 0.96 -1.37
CA LEU A 18 -1.44 2.15 -2.10
C LEU A 18 -2.77 1.87 -2.78
N PHE A 19 -2.87 0.76 -3.52
CA PHE A 19 -4.11 0.37 -4.18
C PHE A 19 -5.24 0.04 -3.21
N MET A 20 -4.93 -0.55 -2.05
CA MET A 20 -5.92 -0.75 -0.99
C MET A 20 -6.41 0.59 -0.43
N VAL A 21 -5.54 1.59 -0.23
CA VAL A 21 -5.87 2.88 0.38
C VAL A 21 -6.63 3.82 -0.58
N LEU A 22 -6.38 3.72 -1.89
CA LEU A 22 -6.98 4.59 -2.92
C LEU A 22 -8.53 4.69 -2.91
N PRO A 23 -9.31 3.59 -2.81
CA PRO A 23 -10.78 3.66 -2.82
C PRO A 23 -11.37 4.32 -1.56
N PHE A 24 -10.62 4.44 -0.47
CA PHE A 24 -11.14 5.03 0.76
C PHE A 24 -11.32 6.55 0.64
N GLY A 25 -12.48 7.02 1.11
CA GLY A 25 -12.79 8.45 1.19
C GLY A 25 -13.03 9.14 -0.14
N VAL A 26 -13.29 8.40 -1.22
CA VAL A 26 -13.66 8.98 -2.53
C VAL A 26 -15.09 9.50 -2.46
N LYS A 27 -15.24 10.83 -2.55
CA LYS A 27 -16.54 11.50 -2.75
C LYS A 27 -16.62 12.02 -4.18
N ARG A 28 -17.66 11.60 -4.90
CA ARG A 28 -17.96 12.07 -6.26
C ARG A 28 -18.75 13.37 -6.18
N ALA A 29 -18.60 14.22 -7.18
CA ALA A 29 -19.45 15.39 -7.32
C ALA A 29 -20.86 14.95 -7.75
N GLU A 30 -21.91 15.46 -7.09
CA GLU A 30 -23.31 15.19 -7.47
C GLU A 30 -23.72 15.93 -8.74
N ASN A 31 -23.20 17.14 -8.95
CA ASN A 31 -23.38 17.91 -10.18
C ASN A 31 -22.09 17.84 -10.99
N VAL A 32 -22.09 16.99 -12.02
CA VAL A 32 -20.99 16.88 -12.98
C VAL A 32 -21.17 17.96 -14.03
N GLU A 33 -20.27 18.95 -14.05
CA GLU A 33 -20.27 19.99 -15.09
C GLU A 33 -19.92 19.39 -16.47
N PRO A 34 -20.46 19.94 -17.58
CA PRO A 34 -20.14 19.47 -18.93
C PRO A 34 -18.63 19.48 -19.18
N GLY A 35 -18.05 18.33 -19.54
CA GLY A 35 -16.62 18.15 -19.74
C GLY A 35 -15.85 17.57 -18.55
N HIS A 36 -16.48 17.40 -17.39
CA HIS A 36 -15.89 16.67 -16.25
C HIS A 36 -16.18 15.17 -16.33
N ASP A 37 -15.20 14.36 -15.94
CA ASP A 37 -15.40 12.92 -15.75
C ASP A 37 -16.22 12.67 -14.47
N SER A 38 -17.39 12.04 -14.63
CA SER A 38 -18.29 11.64 -13.55
C SER A 38 -17.63 10.74 -12.48
N GLY A 39 -16.53 10.06 -12.83
CA GLY A 39 -15.77 9.21 -11.91
C GLY A 39 -14.76 9.95 -11.03
N ALA A 40 -14.42 11.20 -11.35
CA ALA A 40 -13.35 11.93 -10.68
C ALA A 40 -13.73 12.32 -9.23
N PRO A 41 -12.85 12.11 -8.24
CA PRO A 41 -13.08 12.58 -6.87
C PRO A 41 -13.10 14.11 -6.82
N GLN A 42 -14.07 14.70 -6.10
CA GLN A 42 -14.16 16.16 -5.95
C GLN A 42 -12.93 16.76 -5.25
N LYS A 43 -12.32 16.02 -4.30
CA LYS A 43 -11.07 16.38 -3.62
C LYS A 43 -10.22 15.13 -3.41
N ALA A 44 -9.18 14.96 -4.23
CA ALA A 44 -8.36 13.75 -4.20
C ALA A 44 -7.51 13.59 -2.92
N HIS A 45 -7.15 14.69 -2.24
CA HIS A 45 -6.29 14.71 -1.04
C HIS A 45 -5.13 13.70 -1.08
N MET A 46 -4.41 13.66 -2.22
CA MET A 46 -3.40 12.65 -2.55
C MET A 46 -2.34 12.47 -1.45
N TRP A 47 -1.89 13.57 -0.84
CA TRP A 47 -0.88 13.55 0.21
C TRP A 47 -1.30 12.74 1.45
N LYS A 48 -2.58 12.79 1.84
CA LYS A 48 -3.12 12.01 2.98
C LYS A 48 -3.07 10.52 2.67
N LYS A 49 -3.40 10.15 1.43
CA LYS A 49 -3.38 8.76 0.98
C LYS A 49 -1.97 8.20 0.94
N VAL A 50 -1.01 8.98 0.44
CA VAL A 50 0.41 8.60 0.45
C VAL A 50 0.93 8.43 1.87
N LEU A 51 0.62 9.36 2.78
CA LEU A 51 1.05 9.25 4.18
C LEU A 51 0.45 8.02 4.89
N ALA A 52 -0.86 7.78 4.70
CA ALA A 52 -1.52 6.59 5.22
C ALA A 52 -0.91 5.30 4.65
N THR A 53 -0.64 5.28 3.34
CA THR A 53 0.00 4.15 2.65
C THR A 53 1.38 3.85 3.23
N SER A 54 2.22 4.87 3.40
CA SER A 54 3.56 4.71 3.95
C SER A 54 3.55 4.21 5.40
N LEU A 55 2.61 4.69 6.23
CA LEU A 55 2.50 4.22 7.62
C LEU A 55 2.04 2.76 7.70
N ILE A 56 0.99 2.41 6.96
CA ILE A 56 0.44 1.04 6.96
C ILE A 56 1.46 0.05 6.39
N SER A 57 2.11 0.41 5.28
CA SER A 57 3.14 -0.43 4.66
C SER A 57 4.38 -0.59 5.53
N ALA A 58 4.81 0.45 6.26
CA ALA A 58 5.92 0.34 7.21
C ALA A 58 5.61 -0.68 8.32
N ILE A 59 4.39 -0.66 8.87
CA ILE A 59 3.95 -1.63 9.89
C ILE A 59 3.96 -3.06 9.31
N LEU A 60 3.34 -3.26 8.15
CA LEU A 60 3.29 -4.57 7.50
C LEU A 60 4.67 -5.09 7.12
N TRP A 61 5.57 -4.21 6.69
CA TRP A 61 6.94 -4.58 6.37
C TRP A 61 7.73 -5.03 7.60
N VAL A 62 7.59 -4.33 8.73
CA VAL A 62 8.22 -4.75 10.01
C VAL A 62 7.74 -6.14 10.41
N VAL A 63 6.43 -6.40 10.32
CA VAL A 63 5.85 -7.73 10.60
C VAL A 63 6.39 -8.77 9.62
N ALA A 64 6.43 -8.47 8.32
CA ALA A 64 6.93 -9.40 7.31
C ALA A 64 8.42 -9.73 7.54
N VAL A 65 9.25 -8.73 7.80
CA VAL A 65 10.68 -8.91 8.13
C VAL A 65 10.83 -9.81 9.36
N PHE A 66 10.09 -9.54 10.42
CA PHE A 66 10.12 -10.33 11.66
C PHE A 66 9.75 -11.79 11.42
N VAL A 67 8.67 -12.06 10.68
CA VAL A 67 8.27 -13.43 10.34
C VAL A 67 9.34 -14.13 9.50
N ILE A 68 9.88 -13.46 8.47
CA ILE A 68 10.89 -14.03 7.58
C ILE A 68 12.21 -14.33 8.34
N THR A 69 12.62 -13.49 9.27
CA THR A 69 13.87 -13.70 10.03
C THR A 69 13.73 -14.64 11.22
N SER A 70 12.52 -14.78 11.78
CA SER A 70 12.27 -15.65 12.94
C SER A 70 12.47 -17.15 12.67
N GLY A 71 12.58 -17.57 11.40
CA GLY A 71 12.70 -18.98 11.02
C GLY A 71 11.44 -19.80 11.31
N MET A 72 10.33 -19.16 11.66
CA MET A 72 9.07 -19.81 12.04
C MET A 72 8.36 -20.48 10.86
N ILE A 73 8.71 -20.08 9.63
CA ILE A 73 8.20 -20.66 8.39
C ILE A 73 9.39 -21.14 7.56
N GLU A 74 9.54 -22.46 7.43
CA GLU A 74 10.46 -23.06 6.47
C GLU A 74 9.86 -22.95 5.06
N VAL A 75 10.27 -21.92 4.32
CA VAL A 75 9.94 -21.76 2.89
C VAL A 75 10.79 -22.71 2.02
N ARG A 76 11.79 -23.38 2.63
CA ARG A 76 12.66 -24.34 1.95
C ARG A 76 12.07 -25.75 2.10
N PRO A 77 11.87 -26.52 1.02
CA PRO A 77 11.60 -27.94 1.16
C PRO A 77 12.79 -28.61 1.89
N PRO A 78 12.52 -29.53 2.84
CA PRO A 78 13.58 -30.32 3.45
C PRO A 78 14.34 -31.06 2.34
N LYS A 79 15.67 -31.03 2.40
CA LYS A 79 16.53 -31.76 1.48
C LYS A 79 16.44 -33.26 1.71
#